data_AF-A0A7S0VZU9-F1
#
_entry.id   AF-A0A7S0VZU9-F1
#
_cell.length_a   1.000
_cell.length_b   1.000
_cell.length_c   1.000
_cell.angle_alpha   90.00
_cell.angle_beta   90.00
_cell.angle_gamma   90.00
#
_symmetry.space_group_name_H-M   'P 1'
#
loop_
_entity.id
_entity.type
_entity.pdbx_description
1 polymer ?
#
loop_
_entity_poly.entity_id
_entity_poly.type
_entity_poly.pdbx_seq_one_letter_code
_entity_poly.pdbx_strand_id
1 'polypeptide(L)'
;VELLMQLFKREGEGEKGGQNLRFGVLIDSDALEVSRGPGGLLPQGLLGLARFCTVDAYEGCSDVALRRGIDGAGSREAQSTDFAWEPGHADAVFRLHRSMEQVCPALLGDATHGGAAAPDFFPWPGLGARCARWFAEASPRREREVELARDKMEVATQKYESVKGHAETLDRGRQLLVARIQQSKETQLKWRDDTLHYGSVAARARRMAEDDEIEGVTAVLYGDAPGSDIVQEYRESLRHYESACQAVTSLQEVHLTQLEMAEGHRDLQRMLWEALVLAIGETSDYSDAAIDRLRGEISLLPEAVAGVDINKVHISTLTRLRAYVSNPVFIPEKLFAVNRAAGTLCRWVRCFERCARAIEWLSPDSVSNKKQSLDRVRATSKAQLFALAQIEQGVEGAKQRHAEALSQEKEARTEMQGLENQIRECRRVLGSLVSEFSTWRASVARYGRVLRTQHGDSLLCSAYLCYLAAVPYRHRHKALAAATAAIQGEEGMQG
;
A
#
# COMPACT_ATOMS: atom_id res chain seq x y z
N VAL A 1 -26.12 66.49 -68.32
CA VAL A 1 -27.34 67.32 -68.08
C VAL A 1 -28.34 67.23 -69.23
N GLU A 2 -27.94 67.49 -70.49
CA GLU A 2 -28.86 67.34 -71.64
C GLU A 2 -29.46 65.94 -71.78
N LEU A 3 -28.67 64.88 -71.57
CA LEU A 3 -29.15 63.48 -71.52
C LEU A 3 -30.20 63.23 -70.42
N LEU A 4 -30.04 63.84 -69.25
CA LEU A 4 -31.02 63.76 -68.15
C LEU A 4 -32.29 64.54 -68.49
N MET A 5 -32.17 65.73 -69.08
CA MET A 5 -33.30 66.52 -69.55
C MET A 5 -34.06 65.84 -70.69
N GLN A 6 -33.39 65.08 -71.55
CA GLN A 6 -34.01 64.23 -72.57
C GLN A 6 -34.79 63.06 -71.95
N LEU A 7 -34.28 62.45 -70.88
CA LEU A 7 -35.00 61.41 -70.11
C LEU A 7 -36.25 61.97 -69.43
N PHE A 8 -36.16 63.13 -68.76
CA PHE A 8 -37.31 63.78 -68.13
C PHE A 8 -38.38 64.23 -69.14
N LYS A 9 -37.98 64.72 -70.32
CA LYS A 9 -38.92 65.04 -71.40
C LYS A 9 -39.65 63.81 -71.94
N ARG A 10 -39.02 62.63 -71.91
CA ARG A 10 -39.58 61.37 -72.39
C ARG A 10 -40.58 60.75 -71.42
N GLU A 11 -40.37 60.92 -70.11
CA GLU A 11 -41.30 60.45 -69.07
C GLU A 11 -42.45 61.44 -68.78
N GLY A 12 -42.27 62.73 -69.09
CA GLY A 12 -43.33 63.75 -68.93
C GLY A 12 -44.58 63.54 -69.79
N GLU A 13 -44.57 62.59 -70.73
CA GLU A 13 -45.73 62.20 -71.56
C GLU A 13 -46.42 60.92 -71.06
N GLY A 14 -45.95 60.29 -69.98
CA GLY A 14 -46.49 59.05 -69.42
C GLY A 14 -47.26 59.25 -68.11
N GLU A 15 -48.48 58.71 -68.04
CA GLU A 15 -49.39 58.78 -66.88
C GLU A 15 -48.79 58.28 -65.56
N LYS A 16 -49.05 59.05 -64.50
CA LYS A 16 -49.23 58.69 -63.07
C LYS A 16 -48.84 57.25 -62.66
N GLY A 17 -47.55 57.00 -62.52
CA GLY A 17 -46.99 55.87 -61.78
C GLY A 17 -45.82 56.35 -60.93
N GLY A 18 -46.08 56.71 -59.67
CA GLY A 18 -45.13 57.36 -58.77
C GLY A 18 -43.94 56.48 -58.38
N GLN A 19 -42.89 56.48 -59.19
CA GLN A 19 -41.54 56.10 -58.75
C GLN A 19 -40.67 57.37 -58.72
N ASN A 20 -40.29 57.80 -57.52
CA ASN A 20 -39.31 58.88 -57.36
C ASN A 20 -37.94 58.37 -57.81
N LEU A 21 -37.53 58.71 -59.03
CA LEU A 21 -36.18 58.47 -59.51
C LEU A 21 -35.20 59.38 -58.77
N ARG A 22 -34.26 58.79 -58.02
CA ARG A 22 -33.16 59.51 -57.34
C ARG A 22 -31.90 59.39 -58.18
N PHE A 23 -31.34 60.52 -58.60
CA PHE A 23 -30.04 60.59 -59.29
C PHE A 23 -29.04 61.36 -58.42
N GLY A 24 -27.83 60.83 -58.29
CA GLY A 24 -26.72 61.53 -57.65
C GLY A 24 -25.80 62.14 -58.71
N VAL A 25 -25.49 63.44 -58.59
CA VAL A 25 -24.51 64.12 -59.43
C VAL A 25 -23.43 64.69 -58.51
N LEU A 26 -22.20 64.23 -58.68
CA LEU A 26 -21.02 64.84 -58.05
C LEU A 26 -20.60 66.03 -58.92
N ILE A 27 -20.56 67.21 -58.32
CA ILE A 27 -20.10 68.43 -58.98
C ILE A 27 -18.94 68.94 -58.14
N ASP A 28 -17.76 69.00 -58.75
CA ASP A 28 -16.58 69.62 -58.16
C ASP A 28 -16.82 71.14 -58.09
N SER A 29 -16.77 71.71 -56.88
CA SER A 29 -17.00 73.12 -56.62
C SER A 29 -15.90 74.02 -57.16
N ASP A 30 -14.70 73.47 -57.38
CA ASP A 30 -13.56 74.18 -57.93
C ASP A 30 -13.55 74.13 -59.47
N ALA A 31 -14.08 73.04 -60.05
CA ALA A 31 -14.36 72.95 -61.49
C ALA A 31 -15.56 73.81 -61.93
N LEU A 32 -16.43 74.18 -60.98
CA LEU A 32 -17.31 75.32 -61.12
C LEU A 32 -16.45 76.58 -61.02
N GLU A 33 -15.86 77.01 -62.15
CA GLU A 33 -15.48 78.41 -62.30
C GLU A 33 -16.74 79.26 -62.14
N VAL A 34 -17.05 79.60 -60.88
CA VAL A 34 -18.00 80.62 -60.52
C VAL A 34 -17.43 81.87 -61.14
N SER A 35 -18.09 82.38 -62.18
CA SER A 35 -17.96 83.77 -62.57
C SER A 35 -18.20 84.59 -61.29
N ARG A 36 -17.11 85.05 -60.67
CA ARG A 36 -17.14 85.84 -59.44
C ARG A 36 -17.71 87.22 -59.78
N GLY A 37 -19.03 87.27 -59.94
CA GLY A 37 -19.87 88.45 -59.90
C GLY A 37 -20.87 88.31 -58.75
N PRO A 38 -21.38 89.42 -58.21
CA PRO A 38 -22.31 89.39 -57.08
C PRO A 38 -23.64 88.77 -57.54
N GLY A 39 -23.84 87.49 -57.20
CA GLY A 39 -24.98 86.68 -57.64
C GLY A 39 -24.57 85.47 -58.47
N GLY A 40 -23.77 84.57 -57.89
CA GLY A 40 -23.33 83.33 -58.55
C GLY A 40 -24.51 82.39 -58.80
N LEU A 41 -24.98 82.35 -60.05
CA LEU A 41 -26.00 81.41 -60.51
C LEU A 41 -25.32 80.08 -60.90
N LEU A 42 -25.86 78.97 -60.39
CA LEU A 42 -25.55 77.61 -60.85
C LEU A 42 -25.58 77.56 -62.40
N PRO A 43 -24.77 76.69 -63.07
CA PRO A 43 -24.82 76.51 -64.51
C PRO A 43 -26.27 76.36 -65.00
N GLN A 44 -26.68 77.05 -66.08
CA GLN A 44 -28.09 77.12 -66.51
C GLN A 44 -28.77 75.74 -66.63
N GLY A 45 -28.02 74.70 -66.97
CA GLY A 45 -28.53 73.32 -67.02
C GLY A 45 -28.92 72.73 -65.66
N LEU A 46 -28.24 73.09 -64.57
CA LEU A 46 -28.58 72.68 -63.21
C LEU A 46 -29.75 73.48 -62.64
N LEU A 47 -29.85 74.78 -62.97
CA LEU A 47 -31.05 75.59 -62.67
C LEU A 47 -32.30 75.04 -63.37
N GLY A 48 -32.15 74.53 -64.59
CA GLY A 48 -33.22 73.85 -65.31
C GLY A 48 -33.70 72.57 -64.63
N LEU A 49 -32.78 71.77 -64.07
CA LEU A 49 -33.10 70.55 -63.31
C LEU A 49 -33.71 70.87 -61.93
N ALA A 50 -33.21 71.88 -61.22
CA ALA A 50 -33.74 72.32 -59.92
C ALA A 50 -35.20 72.81 -59.99
N ARG A 51 -35.71 73.11 -61.19
CA ARG A 51 -37.10 73.49 -61.43
C ARG A 51 -38.07 72.28 -61.42
N PHE A 52 -37.54 71.07 -61.62
CA PHE A 52 -38.30 69.81 -61.67
C PHE A 52 -37.87 68.81 -60.58
N CYS A 53 -36.81 69.11 -59.83
CA CYS A 53 -36.25 68.25 -58.80
C CYS A 53 -35.88 69.07 -57.56
N THR A 54 -36.01 68.47 -56.38
CA THR A 54 -35.38 68.99 -55.17
C THR A 54 -33.88 68.72 -55.24
N VAL A 55 -33.07 69.76 -55.05
CA VAL A 55 -31.61 69.63 -54.98
C VAL A 55 -31.20 69.65 -53.52
N ASP A 56 -30.70 68.52 -53.03
CA ASP A 56 -30.13 68.41 -51.69
C ASP A 56 -28.60 68.54 -51.79
N ALA A 57 -28.03 69.51 -51.09
CA ALA A 57 -26.59 69.62 -50.95
C ALA A 57 -26.09 68.60 -49.91
N TYR A 58 -25.05 67.84 -50.26
CA TYR A 58 -24.40 66.92 -49.34
C TYR A 58 -23.03 67.49 -48.94
N GLU A 59 -22.96 68.11 -47.76
CA GLU A 59 -21.74 68.70 -47.20
C GLU A 59 -20.81 67.66 -46.53
N GLY A 60 -21.13 66.37 -46.67
CA GLY A 60 -20.42 65.26 -46.05
C GLY A 60 -21.22 64.59 -44.94
N CYS A 61 -20.61 63.57 -44.31
CA CYS A 61 -21.25 62.81 -43.23
C CYS A 61 -20.86 63.40 -41.87
N SER A 62 -21.85 63.78 -41.05
CA SER A 62 -21.59 64.20 -39.66
C SER A 62 -21.03 63.04 -38.85
N ASP A 63 -20.22 63.35 -37.81
CA ASP A 63 -19.65 62.34 -36.91
C ASP A 63 -20.73 61.41 -36.32
N VAL A 64 -21.89 61.98 -35.98
CA VAL A 64 -23.02 61.24 -35.42
C VAL A 64 -23.63 60.29 -36.46
N ALA A 65 -23.79 60.74 -37.71
CA ALA A 65 -24.32 59.92 -38.79
C ALA A 65 -23.34 58.80 -39.18
N LEU A 66 -22.04 59.08 -39.21
CA LEU A 66 -20.99 58.11 -39.48
C LEU A 66 -20.91 57.04 -38.39
N ARG A 67 -20.90 57.44 -37.12
CA ARG A 67 -20.92 56.50 -35.97
C ARG A 67 -22.16 55.62 -36.00
N ARG A 68 -23.35 56.20 -36.22
CA ARG A 68 -24.61 55.44 -36.32
C ARG A 68 -24.60 54.47 -37.52
N GLY A 69 -24.02 54.88 -38.63
CA GLY A 69 -23.87 54.03 -39.82
C GLY A 69 -22.93 52.84 -39.59
N ILE A 70 -21.80 53.07 -38.92
CA ILE A 70 -20.83 52.06 -38.51
C ILE A 70 -21.46 51.09 -37.51
N ASP A 71 -22.04 51.61 -36.43
CA ASP A 71 -22.67 50.82 -35.38
C ASP A 71 -23.83 49.98 -35.91
N GLY A 72 -24.73 50.59 -36.68
CA GLY A 72 -25.85 49.86 -37.29
C GLY A 72 -25.42 48.85 -38.36
N ALA A 73 -24.26 49.01 -38.99
CA ALA A 73 -23.72 48.01 -39.93
C ALA A 73 -23.02 46.86 -39.19
N GLY A 74 -22.19 47.17 -38.19
CA GLY A 74 -21.51 46.19 -37.35
C GLY A 74 -22.49 45.36 -36.53
N SER A 75 -23.46 45.99 -35.85
CA SER A 75 -24.46 45.30 -35.04
C SER A 75 -25.34 44.33 -35.86
N ARG A 76 -25.72 44.70 -37.08
CA ARG A 76 -26.50 43.80 -37.98
C ARG A 76 -25.71 42.57 -38.40
N GLU A 77 -24.41 42.74 -38.70
CA GLU A 77 -23.56 41.61 -39.05
C GLU A 77 -23.23 40.77 -37.81
N ALA A 78 -23.00 41.40 -36.67
CA ALA A 78 -22.74 40.71 -35.43
C ALA A 78 -23.91 39.80 -34.98
N GLN A 79 -25.16 40.21 -35.26
CA GLN A 79 -26.34 39.38 -35.06
C GLN A 79 -26.35 38.14 -35.96
N SER A 80 -25.82 38.22 -37.20
CA SER A 80 -25.77 37.08 -38.11
C SER A 80 -24.66 36.10 -37.74
N THR A 81 -23.56 36.60 -37.15
CA THR A 81 -22.36 35.81 -36.83
C THR A 81 -22.23 35.42 -35.36
N ASP A 82 -23.20 35.78 -34.52
CA ASP A 82 -23.19 35.59 -33.06
C ASP A 82 -21.94 36.21 -32.40
N PHE A 83 -21.62 37.44 -32.81
CA PHE A 83 -20.52 38.24 -32.28
C PHE A 83 -21.04 39.28 -31.28
N ALA A 84 -20.35 39.45 -30.16
CA ALA A 84 -20.71 40.45 -29.16
C ALA A 84 -20.22 41.85 -29.60
N TRP A 85 -21.09 42.58 -30.31
CA TRP A 85 -20.78 43.93 -30.77
C TRP A 85 -20.90 44.97 -29.65
N GLU A 86 -19.76 45.36 -29.08
CA GLU A 86 -19.68 46.44 -28.09
C GLU A 86 -19.51 47.85 -28.70
N PRO A 87 -19.95 48.92 -28.01
CA PRO A 87 -19.75 50.31 -28.46
C PRO A 87 -18.28 50.67 -28.72
N GLY A 88 -17.34 50.07 -27.98
CA GLY A 88 -15.90 50.27 -28.17
C GLY A 88 -15.42 49.87 -29.57
N HIS A 89 -16.04 48.87 -30.20
CA HIS A 89 -15.73 48.46 -31.56
C HIS A 89 -16.18 49.49 -32.59
N ALA A 90 -17.39 50.05 -32.42
CA ALA A 90 -17.90 51.11 -33.28
C ALA A 90 -17.00 52.35 -33.21
N ASP A 91 -16.56 52.70 -32.00
CA ASP A 91 -15.65 53.82 -31.76
C ASP A 91 -14.26 53.60 -32.39
N ALA A 92 -13.71 52.39 -32.31
CA ALA A 92 -12.44 52.05 -32.95
C ALA A 92 -12.52 52.14 -34.49
N VAL A 93 -13.59 51.62 -35.10
CA VAL A 93 -13.82 51.74 -36.55
C VAL A 93 -14.03 53.20 -36.96
N PHE A 94 -14.71 54.00 -36.14
CA PHE A 94 -14.88 55.43 -36.38
C PHE A 94 -13.56 56.19 -36.34
N ARG A 95 -12.72 55.97 -35.31
CA ARG A 95 -11.38 56.57 -35.23
C ARG A 95 -10.52 56.20 -36.43
N LEU A 96 -10.58 54.92 -36.82
CA LEU A 96 -9.88 54.44 -38.00
C LEU A 96 -10.37 55.13 -39.28
N HIS A 97 -11.69 55.27 -39.46
CA HIS A 97 -12.25 55.96 -40.63
C HIS A 97 -11.78 57.41 -40.71
N ARG A 98 -11.86 58.16 -39.60
CA ARG A 98 -11.37 59.55 -39.53
C ARG A 98 -9.87 59.67 -39.78
N SER A 99 -9.07 58.73 -39.30
CA SER A 99 -7.64 58.68 -39.60
C SER A 99 -7.37 58.45 -41.10
N MET A 100 -8.13 57.55 -41.74
CA MET A 100 -8.02 57.30 -43.17
C MET A 100 -8.48 58.50 -44.02
N GLU A 101 -9.50 59.26 -43.58
CA GLU A 101 -9.90 60.51 -44.23
C GLU A 101 -8.79 61.57 -44.24
N GLN A 102 -7.96 61.63 -43.21
CA GLN A 102 -6.83 62.56 -43.16
C GLN A 102 -5.66 62.11 -44.04
N VAL A 103 -5.41 60.79 -44.10
CA VAL A 103 -4.17 60.24 -44.68
C VAL A 103 -4.35 59.82 -46.14
N CYS A 104 -5.48 59.22 -46.52
CA CYS A 104 -5.67 58.66 -47.85
C CYS A 104 -5.64 59.69 -49.00
N PRO A 105 -6.22 60.89 -48.90
CA PRO A 105 -6.15 61.88 -49.97
C PRO A 105 -4.71 62.28 -50.32
N ALA A 106 -3.86 62.49 -49.32
CA ALA A 106 -2.44 62.79 -49.51
C ALA A 106 -1.69 61.64 -50.20
N LEU A 107 -1.95 60.39 -49.79
CA LEU A 107 -1.31 59.21 -50.36
C LEU A 107 -1.80 58.88 -51.78
N LEU A 108 -3.00 59.30 -52.17
CA LEU A 108 -3.55 59.17 -53.51
C LEU A 108 -3.10 60.30 -54.45
N GLY A 109 -2.97 61.53 -53.95
CA GLY A 109 -2.46 62.67 -54.71
C GLY A 109 -1.00 62.48 -55.16
N ASP A 110 -0.15 61.88 -54.32
CA ASP A 110 1.23 61.52 -54.66
C ASP A 110 1.33 60.39 -55.71
N ALA A 111 0.22 59.69 -56.00
CA ALA A 111 0.19 58.48 -56.81
C ALA A 111 -0.05 58.72 -58.30
N THR A 112 -0.77 59.79 -58.64
CA THR A 112 -1.23 60.04 -60.00
C THR A 112 -0.12 60.72 -60.80
N HIS A 113 0.62 59.92 -61.58
CA HIS A 113 1.45 60.46 -62.66
C HIS A 113 0.53 61.13 -63.69
N GLY A 114 0.28 62.43 -63.55
CA GLY A 114 -0.56 63.21 -64.46
C GLY A 114 -1.58 64.15 -63.83
N GLY A 115 -1.55 64.43 -62.53
CA GLY A 115 -2.34 65.52 -61.94
C GLY A 115 -3.86 65.28 -61.86
N ALA A 116 -4.33 64.04 -61.95
CA ALA A 116 -5.69 63.72 -61.54
C ALA A 116 -5.75 63.81 -60.01
N ALA A 117 -6.51 64.79 -59.48
CA ALA A 117 -6.75 64.91 -58.06
C ALA A 117 -7.36 63.61 -57.51
N ALA A 118 -7.00 63.24 -56.27
CA ALA A 118 -7.72 62.20 -55.56
C ALA A 118 -9.21 62.57 -55.52
N PRO A 119 -10.15 61.61 -55.59
CA PRO A 119 -11.56 61.96 -55.46
C PRO A 119 -11.76 62.71 -54.14
N ASP A 120 -12.32 63.93 -54.19
CA ASP A 120 -12.41 64.89 -53.07
C ASP A 120 -13.12 64.35 -51.81
N PHE A 121 -13.70 63.16 -51.92
CA PHE A 121 -14.50 62.51 -50.88
C PHE A 121 -14.00 61.11 -50.49
N PHE A 122 -12.75 60.73 -50.82
CA PHE A 122 -12.19 59.44 -50.42
C PHE A 122 -11.51 59.51 -49.04
N PRO A 123 -11.78 58.55 -48.13
CA PRO A 123 -12.66 57.40 -48.24
C PRO A 123 -14.14 57.74 -48.04
N TRP A 124 -15.02 57.14 -48.83
CA TRP A 124 -16.47 57.33 -48.69
C TRP A 124 -16.99 56.84 -47.33
N PRO A 125 -17.97 57.50 -46.69
CA PRO A 125 -18.56 57.11 -45.40
C PRO A 125 -19.03 55.64 -45.34
N GLY A 126 -19.48 55.10 -46.49
CA GLY A 126 -19.86 53.69 -46.61
C GLY A 126 -18.71 52.70 -46.41
N LEU A 127 -17.44 53.12 -46.53
CA LEU A 127 -16.27 52.30 -46.21
C LEU A 127 -16.15 52.02 -44.71
N GLY A 128 -16.54 52.95 -43.85
CA GLY A 128 -16.62 52.71 -42.40
C GLY A 128 -17.61 51.58 -42.08
N ALA A 129 -18.82 51.67 -42.64
CA ALA A 129 -19.85 50.63 -42.49
C ALA A 129 -19.41 49.27 -43.07
N ARG A 130 -18.72 49.26 -44.21
CA ARG A 130 -18.16 48.01 -44.79
C ARG A 130 -17.04 47.43 -43.91
N CYS A 131 -16.16 48.27 -43.38
CA CYS A 131 -15.10 47.84 -42.47
C CYS A 131 -15.68 47.21 -41.20
N ALA A 132 -16.74 47.80 -40.63
CA ALA A 132 -17.44 47.25 -39.47
C ALA A 132 -18.05 45.87 -39.75
N ARG A 133 -18.68 45.68 -40.92
CA ARG A 133 -19.21 44.36 -41.32
C ARG A 133 -18.11 43.32 -41.46
N TRP A 134 -17.05 43.64 -42.20
CA TRP A 134 -15.92 42.71 -42.37
C TRP A 134 -15.25 42.35 -41.04
N PHE A 135 -15.15 43.31 -40.12
CA PHE A 135 -14.62 43.07 -38.79
C PHE A 135 -15.53 42.15 -37.97
N ALA A 136 -16.84 42.43 -37.93
CA ALA A 136 -17.82 41.61 -37.25
C ALA A 136 -17.92 40.18 -37.83
N GLU A 137 -17.69 40.02 -39.13
CA GLU A 137 -17.68 38.70 -39.78
C GLU A 137 -16.38 37.92 -39.51
N ALA A 138 -15.22 38.57 -39.61
CA ALA A 138 -13.92 37.92 -39.53
C ALA A 138 -13.48 37.61 -38.09
N SER A 139 -13.79 38.49 -37.14
CA SER A 139 -13.37 38.37 -35.74
C SER A 139 -13.80 37.04 -35.09
N PRO A 140 -15.10 36.67 -35.05
CA PRO A 140 -15.53 35.43 -34.37
C PRO A 140 -15.03 34.17 -35.07
N ARG A 141 -14.85 34.18 -36.41
CA ARG A 141 -14.30 33.05 -37.14
C ARG A 141 -12.86 32.79 -36.72
N ARG A 142 -12.05 33.84 -36.71
CA ARG A 142 -10.63 33.73 -36.39
C ARG A 142 -10.40 33.45 -34.91
N GLU A 143 -11.22 34.00 -34.02
CA GLU A 143 -11.22 33.66 -32.60
C GLU A 143 -11.45 32.15 -32.39
N ARG A 144 -12.52 31.60 -32.96
CA ARG A 144 -12.82 30.15 -32.90
C ARG A 144 -11.69 29.27 -33.46
N GLU A 145 -11.06 29.68 -34.56
CA GLU A 145 -9.91 28.96 -35.13
C GLU A 145 -8.71 28.92 -34.16
N VAL A 146 -8.41 30.06 -33.53
CA VAL A 146 -7.29 30.19 -32.59
C VAL A 146 -7.59 29.46 -31.29
N GLU A 147 -8.83 29.53 -30.77
CA GLU A 147 -9.28 28.76 -29.62
C GLU A 147 -9.18 27.27 -29.87
N LEU A 148 -9.72 26.77 -30.99
CA LEU A 148 -9.62 25.36 -31.34
C LEU A 148 -8.15 24.91 -31.47
N ALA A 149 -7.28 25.76 -32.02
CA ALA A 149 -5.86 25.48 -32.10
C ALA A 149 -5.19 25.46 -30.72
N ARG A 150 -5.54 26.38 -29.82
CA ARG A 150 -5.07 26.42 -28.42
C ARG A 150 -5.51 25.16 -27.69
N ASP A 151 -6.79 24.85 -27.72
CA ASP A 151 -7.40 23.74 -26.98
C ASP A 151 -6.81 22.39 -27.44
N LYS A 152 -6.54 22.21 -28.74
CA LYS A 152 -5.81 21.04 -29.25
C LYS A 152 -4.42 20.90 -28.63
N MET A 153 -3.69 22.00 -28.52
CA MET A 153 -2.36 22.00 -27.89
C MET A 153 -2.44 21.78 -26.38
N GLU A 154 -3.45 22.34 -25.70
CA GLU A 154 -3.70 22.12 -24.28
C GLU A 154 -4.01 20.65 -24.00
N VAL A 155 -4.90 20.03 -24.77
CA VAL A 155 -5.19 18.59 -24.67
C VAL A 155 -3.93 17.76 -24.89
N ALA A 156 -3.07 18.13 -25.84
CA ALA A 156 -1.80 17.45 -26.06
C ALA A 156 -0.86 17.56 -24.84
N THR A 157 -0.75 18.75 -24.23
CA THR A 157 0.04 18.95 -23.01
C THR A 157 -0.51 18.17 -21.81
N GLN A 158 -1.84 18.15 -21.62
CA GLN A 158 -2.48 17.38 -20.55
C GLN A 158 -2.27 15.87 -20.72
N LYS A 159 -2.36 15.36 -21.96
CA LYS A 159 -2.07 13.94 -22.25
C LYS A 159 -0.62 13.59 -21.93
N TYR A 160 0.33 14.45 -22.29
CA TYR A 160 1.74 14.26 -21.93
C TYR A 160 1.93 14.21 -20.41
N GLU A 161 1.33 15.13 -19.67
CA GLU A 161 1.38 15.15 -18.19
C GLU A 161 0.72 13.92 -17.57
N SER A 162 -0.37 13.42 -18.14
CA SER A 162 -1.02 12.18 -17.72
C SER A 162 -0.11 10.96 -17.90
N VAL A 163 0.55 10.83 -19.06
CA VAL A 163 1.54 9.75 -19.30
C VAL A 163 2.72 9.87 -18.35
N LYS A 164 3.19 11.09 -18.07
CA LYS A 164 4.23 11.35 -17.08
C LYS A 164 3.80 10.91 -15.68
N GLY A 165 2.60 11.28 -15.24
CA GLY A 165 2.04 10.86 -13.95
C GLY A 165 1.87 9.35 -13.86
N HIS A 166 1.45 8.69 -14.95
CA HIS A 166 1.38 7.24 -15.01
C HIS A 166 2.77 6.59 -14.86
N ALA A 167 3.79 7.10 -15.54
CA ALA A 167 5.16 6.62 -15.38
C ALA A 167 5.66 6.75 -13.92
N GLU A 168 5.33 7.86 -13.24
CA GLU A 168 5.65 8.07 -11.82
C GLU A 168 4.89 7.09 -10.90
N THR A 169 3.65 6.73 -11.22
CA THR A 169 2.92 5.69 -10.47
C THR A 169 3.54 4.30 -10.64
N LEU A 170 3.97 3.96 -11.87
CA LEU A 170 4.66 2.70 -12.14
C LEU A 170 6.00 2.64 -11.42
N ASP A 171 6.77 3.73 -11.40
CA ASP A 171 8.04 3.81 -10.66
C ASP A 171 7.86 3.64 -9.15
N ARG A 172 6.80 4.20 -8.56
CA ARG A 172 6.43 3.94 -7.15
C ARG A 172 6.08 2.48 -6.92
N GLY A 173 5.30 1.86 -7.81
CA GLY A 173 4.99 0.44 -7.76
C GLY A 173 6.26 -0.44 -7.82
N ARG A 174 7.20 -0.10 -8.70
CA ARG A 174 8.50 -0.77 -8.81
C ARG A 174 9.30 -0.68 -7.50
N GLN A 175 9.33 0.49 -6.85
CA GLN A 175 10.04 0.66 -5.57
C GLN A 175 9.46 -0.25 -4.46
N LEU A 176 8.12 -0.37 -4.40
CA LEU A 176 7.46 -1.28 -3.45
C LEU A 176 7.82 -2.75 -3.72
N LEU A 177 7.83 -3.17 -4.99
CA LEU A 177 8.25 -4.54 -5.35
C LEU A 177 9.72 -4.81 -5.01
N VAL A 178 10.62 -3.84 -5.23
CA VAL A 178 12.02 -3.94 -4.83
C VAL A 178 12.14 -4.14 -3.32
N ALA A 179 11.40 -3.37 -2.53
CA ALA A 179 11.38 -3.53 -1.07
C ALA A 179 10.84 -4.92 -0.65
N ARG A 180 9.77 -5.41 -1.29
CA ARG A 180 9.22 -6.75 -1.05
C ARG A 180 10.24 -7.85 -1.38
N ILE A 181 10.97 -7.73 -2.49
CA ILE A 181 12.04 -8.67 -2.87
C ILE A 181 13.18 -8.62 -1.84
N GLN A 182 13.57 -7.44 -1.36
CA GLN A 182 14.59 -7.31 -0.32
C GLN A 182 14.17 -8.00 0.99
N GLN A 183 12.92 -7.77 1.44
CA GLN A 183 12.37 -8.47 2.60
C GLN A 183 12.36 -9.99 2.42
N SER A 184 11.97 -10.48 1.24
CA SER A 184 12.02 -11.93 0.96
C SER A 184 13.45 -12.50 0.96
N LYS A 185 14.44 -11.74 0.47
CA LYS A 185 15.84 -12.15 0.55
C LYS A 185 16.34 -12.21 2.01
N GLU A 186 15.94 -11.26 2.85
CA GLU A 186 16.29 -11.27 4.28
C GLU A 186 15.66 -12.46 5.00
N THR A 187 14.41 -12.81 4.71
CA THR A 187 13.77 -14.00 5.29
C THR A 187 14.43 -15.29 4.81
N GLN A 188 14.87 -15.36 3.56
CA GLN A 188 15.67 -16.48 3.03
C GLN A 188 17.03 -16.62 3.72
N LEU A 189 17.73 -15.51 3.98
CA LEU A 189 19.00 -15.53 4.72
C LEU A 189 18.81 -16.02 6.15
N LYS A 190 17.79 -15.53 6.85
CA LYS A 190 17.42 -16.02 8.19
C LYS A 190 17.09 -17.50 8.16
N TRP A 191 16.30 -17.95 7.19
CA TRP A 191 15.99 -19.37 7.03
C TRP A 191 17.23 -20.22 6.79
N ARG A 192 18.18 -19.76 5.97
CA ARG A 192 19.44 -20.48 5.73
C ARG A 192 20.23 -20.65 7.04
N ASP A 193 20.36 -19.59 7.82
CA ASP A 193 21.10 -19.62 9.09
C ASP A 193 20.38 -20.49 10.13
N ASP A 194 19.06 -20.38 10.22
CA ASP A 194 18.19 -21.23 11.05
C ASP A 194 18.29 -22.70 10.64
N THR A 195 18.31 -23.02 9.35
CA THR A 195 18.38 -24.41 8.86
C THR A 195 19.72 -25.06 9.22
N LEU A 196 20.82 -24.31 9.12
CA LEU A 196 22.13 -24.77 9.59
C LEU A 196 22.12 -24.99 11.11
N HIS A 197 21.51 -24.08 11.86
CA HIS A 197 21.38 -24.19 13.32
C HIS A 197 20.52 -25.39 13.72
N TYR A 198 19.27 -25.48 13.27
CA TYR A 198 18.35 -26.58 13.57
C TYR A 198 18.87 -27.93 13.07
N GLY A 199 19.53 -27.98 11.91
CA GLY A 199 20.18 -29.19 11.42
C GLY A 199 21.28 -29.69 12.35
N SER A 200 22.13 -28.77 12.85
CA SER A 200 23.18 -29.11 13.82
C SER A 200 22.63 -29.52 15.19
N VAL A 201 21.56 -28.87 15.65
CA VAL A 201 20.91 -29.16 16.94
C VAL A 201 20.16 -30.48 16.88
N ALA A 202 19.38 -30.73 15.83
CA ALA A 202 18.65 -32.00 15.64
C ALA A 202 19.63 -33.18 15.50
N ALA A 203 20.72 -33.02 14.74
CA ALA A 203 21.74 -34.07 14.62
C ALA A 203 22.43 -34.37 15.96
N ARG A 204 22.74 -33.34 16.75
CA ARG A 204 23.33 -33.50 18.08
C ARG A 204 22.35 -34.16 19.05
N ALA A 205 21.10 -33.72 19.06
CA ALA A 205 20.05 -34.28 19.91
C ALA A 205 19.73 -35.74 19.58
N ARG A 206 19.76 -36.14 18.29
CA ARG A 206 19.63 -37.56 17.90
C ARG A 206 20.77 -38.40 18.45
N ARG A 207 22.02 -37.95 18.28
CA ARG A 207 23.18 -38.66 18.81
C ARG A 207 23.12 -38.81 20.32
N MET A 208 22.79 -37.73 21.04
CA MET A 208 22.65 -37.79 22.50
C MET A 208 21.52 -38.73 22.93
N ALA A 209 20.38 -38.74 22.23
CA ALA A 209 19.29 -39.67 22.55
C ALA A 209 19.65 -41.14 22.26
N GLU A 210 20.36 -41.40 21.15
CA GLU A 210 20.88 -42.74 20.81
C GLU A 210 21.93 -43.21 21.84
N ASP A 211 22.88 -42.33 22.19
CA ASP A 211 23.93 -42.61 23.18
C ASP A 211 23.33 -42.85 24.58
N ASP A 212 22.39 -42.01 25.03
CA ASP A 212 21.69 -42.14 26.32
C ASP A 212 20.86 -43.44 26.37
N GLU A 213 20.22 -43.84 25.27
CA GLU A 213 19.48 -45.11 25.18
C GLU A 213 20.42 -46.32 25.23
N ILE A 214 21.56 -46.26 24.51
CA ILE A 214 22.58 -47.32 24.52
C ILE A 214 23.20 -47.44 25.92
N GLU A 215 23.56 -46.33 26.56
CA GLU A 215 24.12 -46.30 27.92
C GLU A 215 23.10 -46.81 28.95
N GLY A 216 21.84 -46.38 28.84
CA GLY A 216 20.76 -46.86 29.69
C GLY A 216 20.49 -48.37 29.55
N VAL A 217 20.45 -48.90 28.33
CA VAL A 217 20.23 -50.33 28.08
C VAL A 217 21.43 -51.17 28.52
N THR A 218 22.66 -50.72 28.23
CA THR A 218 23.88 -51.42 28.66
C THR A 218 24.01 -51.46 30.18
N ALA A 219 23.74 -50.36 30.89
CA ALA A 219 23.72 -50.33 32.35
C ALA A 219 22.74 -51.35 32.96
N VAL A 220 21.58 -51.58 32.33
CA VAL A 220 20.60 -52.57 32.80
C VAL A 220 21.02 -54.02 32.47
N LEU A 221 21.67 -54.24 31.32
CA LEU A 221 22.13 -55.57 30.90
C LEU A 221 23.31 -56.06 31.75
N TYR A 222 24.24 -55.17 32.10
CA TYR A 222 25.45 -55.52 32.87
C TYR A 222 25.26 -55.44 34.39
N GLY A 223 24.11 -54.96 34.88
CA GLY A 223 23.73 -55.10 36.29
C GLY A 223 24.36 -54.11 37.28
N ASP A 224 25.04 -53.06 36.78
CA ASP A 224 25.86 -52.14 37.60
C ASP A 224 25.06 -51.07 38.37
N ALA A 225 23.73 -51.03 38.24
CA ALA A 225 22.92 -50.09 39.01
C ALA A 225 21.55 -50.67 39.37
N PRO A 226 21.39 -51.34 40.52
CA PRO A 226 20.10 -51.29 41.20
C PRO A 226 19.72 -49.82 41.35
N GLY A 227 18.53 -49.43 40.89
CA GLY A 227 18.12 -48.03 40.81
C GLY A 227 18.40 -47.28 42.12
N SER A 228 18.85 -46.03 42.04
CA SER A 228 19.29 -45.23 43.21
C SER A 228 18.30 -45.27 44.37
N ASP A 229 17.02 -45.35 44.04
CA ASP A 229 15.90 -45.41 44.97
C ASP A 229 15.86 -46.72 45.77
N ILE A 230 16.19 -47.86 45.14
CA ILE A 230 16.27 -49.18 45.78
C ILE A 230 17.44 -49.22 46.76
N VAL A 231 18.57 -48.60 46.38
CA VAL A 231 19.74 -48.46 47.26
C VAL A 231 19.42 -47.57 48.45
N GLN A 232 18.65 -46.48 48.25
CA GLN A 232 18.17 -45.64 49.35
C GLN A 232 17.20 -46.39 50.26
N GLU A 233 16.22 -47.09 49.70
CA GLU A 233 15.24 -47.88 50.47
C GLU A 233 15.90 -49.01 51.26
N TYR A 234 16.94 -49.63 50.71
CA TYR A 234 17.78 -50.59 51.44
C TYR A 234 18.50 -49.93 52.60
N ARG A 235 19.16 -48.78 52.39
CA ARG A 235 19.87 -48.06 53.46
C ARG A 235 18.94 -47.65 54.60
N GLU A 236 17.75 -47.17 54.28
CA GLU A 236 16.72 -46.85 55.27
C GLU A 236 16.26 -48.10 56.02
N SER A 237 15.99 -49.18 55.28
CA SER A 237 15.56 -50.46 55.86
C SER A 237 16.63 -51.08 56.77
N LEU A 238 17.91 -50.97 56.39
CA LEU A 238 19.05 -51.44 57.16
C LEU A 238 19.20 -50.67 58.48
N ARG A 239 19.08 -49.33 58.45
CA ARG A 239 19.08 -48.50 59.66
C ARG A 239 18.00 -48.91 60.65
N HIS A 240 16.78 -49.16 60.15
CA HIS A 240 15.67 -49.61 60.99
C HIS A 240 15.91 -51.02 61.56
N TYR A 241 16.51 -51.90 60.76
CA TYR A 241 16.88 -53.25 61.20
C TYR A 241 17.96 -53.23 62.30
N GLU A 242 19.05 -52.50 62.11
CA GLU A 242 20.12 -52.36 63.11
C GLU A 242 19.59 -51.79 64.43
N SER A 243 18.73 -50.77 64.36
CA SER A 243 18.05 -50.20 65.52
C SER A 243 17.17 -51.23 66.24
N ALA A 244 16.47 -52.09 65.48
CA ALA A 244 15.65 -53.15 66.06
C ALA A 244 16.49 -54.28 66.68
N CYS A 245 17.64 -54.65 66.09
CA CYS A 245 18.58 -55.61 66.68
C CYS A 245 19.12 -55.10 68.01
N GLN A 246 19.55 -53.84 68.07
CA GLN A 246 20.01 -53.20 69.32
C GLN A 246 18.92 -53.18 70.41
N ALA A 247 17.66 -52.98 70.00
CA ALA A 247 16.51 -53.03 70.91
C ALA A 247 16.24 -54.43 71.47
N VAL A 248 16.54 -55.49 70.70
CA VAL A 248 16.42 -56.89 71.17
C VAL A 248 17.60 -57.27 72.07
N THR A 249 18.83 -56.86 71.75
CA THR A 249 20.02 -57.13 72.59
C THR A 249 20.02 -56.37 73.91
N SER A 250 19.25 -55.29 74.03
CA SER A 250 19.09 -54.52 75.28
C SER A 250 17.95 -55.02 76.17
N LEU A 251 17.27 -56.11 75.80
CA LEU A 251 16.25 -56.73 76.64
C LEU A 251 16.88 -57.43 77.86
N GLN A 252 16.30 -57.17 79.03
CA GLN A 252 16.66 -57.85 80.28
C GLN A 252 15.95 -59.20 80.39
N GLU A 253 16.58 -60.16 81.07
CA GLU A 253 16.06 -61.52 81.32
C GLU A 253 14.67 -61.52 81.99
N VAL A 254 14.38 -60.49 82.81
CA VAL A 254 13.07 -60.28 83.44
C VAL A 254 11.97 -60.05 82.41
N HIS A 255 12.24 -59.34 81.31
CA HIS A 255 11.26 -59.08 80.26
C HIS A 255 11.00 -60.32 79.40
N LEU A 256 11.98 -61.21 79.29
CA LEU A 256 11.90 -62.45 78.52
C LEU A 256 11.12 -63.52 79.28
N THR A 257 11.36 -63.69 80.59
CA THR A 257 10.58 -64.61 81.44
C THR A 257 9.11 -64.19 81.58
N GLN A 258 8.82 -62.88 81.57
CA GLN A 258 7.45 -62.34 81.51
C GLN A 258 6.70 -62.69 80.22
N LEU A 259 7.40 -63.05 79.13
CA LEU A 259 6.76 -63.41 77.86
C LEU A 259 6.08 -64.79 77.95
N GLU A 260 6.63 -65.71 78.74
CA GLU A 260 6.05 -67.03 78.99
C GLU A 260 4.90 -66.99 80.00
N MET A 261 5.01 -66.12 81.00
CA MET A 261 4.07 -66.04 82.12
C MET A 261 2.85 -65.15 81.84
N ALA A 262 2.81 -64.48 80.68
CA ALA A 262 1.73 -63.57 80.33
C ALA A 262 0.43 -64.32 79.95
N GLU A 263 -0.53 -64.35 80.87
CA GLU A 263 -1.86 -64.91 80.65
C GLU A 263 -2.78 -63.92 79.90
N GLY A 264 -2.74 -63.96 78.57
CA GLY A 264 -3.61 -63.16 77.69
C GLY A 264 -3.08 -63.05 76.26
N HIS A 265 -3.97 -62.99 75.25
CA HIS A 265 -3.63 -62.87 73.82
C HIS A 265 -2.83 -64.05 73.21
N ARG A 266 -3.28 -65.29 73.44
CA ARG A 266 -2.65 -66.52 72.92
C ARG A 266 -2.44 -66.53 71.40
N ASP A 267 -3.38 -65.99 70.63
CA ASP A 267 -3.28 -65.96 69.16
C ASP A 267 -2.17 -65.02 68.67
N LEU A 268 -1.96 -63.89 69.34
CA LEU A 268 -0.90 -62.93 69.01
C LEU A 268 0.48 -63.45 69.39
N GLN A 269 0.58 -64.08 70.57
CA GLN A 269 1.81 -64.74 70.99
C GLN A 269 2.17 -65.89 70.04
N ARG A 270 1.18 -66.69 69.61
CA ARG A 270 1.38 -67.75 68.64
C ARG A 270 1.92 -67.22 67.31
N MET A 271 1.30 -66.18 66.74
CA MET A 271 1.79 -65.54 65.51
C MET A 271 3.20 -64.96 65.66
N LEU A 272 3.54 -64.39 66.82
CA LEU A 272 4.89 -63.90 67.10
C LEU A 272 5.91 -65.04 67.14
N TRP A 273 5.60 -66.13 67.83
CA TRP A 273 6.49 -67.29 67.91
C TRP A 273 6.68 -67.97 66.55
N GLU A 274 5.61 -68.15 65.78
CA GLU A 274 5.69 -68.66 64.41
C GLU A 274 6.57 -67.77 63.51
N ALA A 275 6.39 -66.44 63.58
CA ALA A 275 7.17 -65.50 62.80
C ALA A 275 8.64 -65.43 63.25
N LEU A 276 8.93 -65.59 64.54
CA LEU A 276 10.29 -65.65 65.08
C LEU A 276 11.01 -66.93 64.66
N VAL A 277 10.34 -68.09 64.75
CA VAL A 277 10.90 -69.37 64.27
C VAL A 277 11.20 -69.31 62.78
N LEU A 278 10.34 -68.66 61.98
CA LEU A 278 10.60 -68.46 60.55
C LEU A 278 11.76 -67.50 60.27
N ALA A 279 11.97 -66.48 61.10
CA ALA A 279 13.04 -65.50 60.91
C ALA A 279 14.41 -65.98 61.41
N ILE A 280 14.46 -66.77 62.48
CA ILE A 280 15.69 -67.29 63.09
C ILE A 280 16.07 -68.67 62.51
N GLY A 281 15.09 -69.46 62.05
CA GLY A 281 15.22 -70.89 61.84
C GLY A 281 15.95 -71.33 60.57
N GLU A 282 16.84 -72.32 60.76
CA GLU A 282 17.55 -73.13 59.75
C GLU A 282 16.67 -74.22 59.09
N THR A 283 15.40 -74.38 59.50
CA THR A 283 14.46 -75.36 58.92
C THR A 283 13.10 -74.73 58.64
N SER A 284 12.53 -75.01 57.47
CA SER A 284 11.32 -74.37 56.89
C SER A 284 9.99 -74.60 57.61
N ASP A 285 9.98 -75.24 58.79
CA ASP A 285 8.80 -75.85 59.38
C ASP A 285 8.49 -75.25 60.76
N TYR A 286 7.35 -74.55 60.87
CA TYR A 286 6.79 -73.96 62.10
C TYR A 286 6.23 -75.02 63.07
N SER A 287 6.77 -76.23 63.05
CA SER A 287 6.31 -77.34 63.91
C SER A 287 6.22 -76.88 65.36
N ASP A 288 5.17 -77.31 66.08
CA ASP A 288 4.99 -76.93 67.50
C ASP A 288 6.25 -77.29 68.33
N ALA A 289 7.00 -78.34 67.92
CA ALA A 289 8.29 -78.71 68.51
C ALA A 289 9.42 -77.67 68.32
N ALA A 290 9.44 -76.93 67.22
CA ALA A 290 10.41 -75.85 66.99
C ALA A 290 10.06 -74.60 67.81
N ILE A 291 8.76 -74.31 67.96
CA ILE A 291 8.26 -73.25 68.83
C ILE A 291 8.59 -73.56 70.29
N ASP A 292 8.36 -74.79 70.73
CA ASP A 292 8.64 -75.22 72.11
C ASP A 292 10.14 -75.25 72.43
N ARG A 293 11.00 -75.59 71.44
CA ARG A 293 12.47 -75.49 71.59
C ARG A 293 12.92 -74.04 71.78
N LEU A 294 12.43 -73.15 70.93
CA LEU A 294 12.75 -71.72 71.01
C LEU A 294 12.22 -71.09 72.32
N ARG A 295 11.10 -71.58 72.85
CA ARG A 295 10.58 -71.22 74.18
C ARG A 295 11.48 -71.72 75.31
N GLY A 296 11.96 -72.97 75.23
CA GLY A 296 12.89 -73.52 76.23
C GLY A 296 14.24 -72.79 76.30
N GLU A 297 14.65 -72.11 75.22
CA GLU A 297 15.91 -71.36 75.11
C GLU A 297 15.70 -69.83 75.11
N ILE A 298 14.67 -69.35 75.83
CA ILE A 298 14.30 -67.93 75.83
C ILE A 298 15.42 -66.98 76.28
N SER A 299 16.31 -67.42 77.18
CA SER A 299 17.46 -66.63 77.63
C SER A 299 18.51 -66.42 76.53
N LEU A 300 18.55 -67.28 75.50
CA LEU A 300 19.49 -67.22 74.37
C LEU A 300 18.91 -66.49 73.14
N LEU A 301 17.63 -66.08 73.17
CA LEU A 301 16.97 -65.37 72.08
C LEU A 301 17.70 -64.11 71.59
N PRO A 302 18.26 -63.24 72.48
CA PRO A 302 18.99 -62.05 72.02
C PRO A 302 20.25 -62.41 71.22
N GLU A 303 20.93 -63.51 71.56
CA GLU A 303 22.12 -64.00 70.88
C GLU A 303 21.76 -64.67 69.54
N ALA A 304 20.67 -65.46 69.54
CA ALA A 304 20.12 -66.06 68.32
C ALA A 304 19.70 -65.01 67.29
N VAL A 305 19.06 -63.91 67.74
CA VAL A 305 18.66 -62.77 66.89
C VAL A 305 19.87 -62.02 66.32
N ALA A 306 20.94 -61.86 67.11
CA ALA A 306 22.17 -61.23 66.66
C ALA A 306 22.97 -62.09 65.65
N GLY A 307 22.82 -63.42 65.71
CA GLY A 307 23.49 -64.36 64.82
C GLY A 307 22.82 -64.58 63.46
N VAL A 308 21.64 -64.00 63.20
CA VAL A 308 20.91 -64.22 61.94
C VAL A 308 21.58 -63.53 60.76
N ASP A 309 22.01 -64.32 59.76
CA ASP A 309 22.55 -63.81 58.50
C ASP A 309 21.42 -63.45 57.51
N ILE A 310 21.05 -62.18 57.47
CA ILE A 310 19.98 -61.66 56.58
C ILE A 310 20.28 -61.93 55.10
N ASN A 311 21.55 -62.11 54.72
CA ASN A 311 21.93 -62.34 53.32
C ASN A 311 21.64 -63.76 52.83
N LYS A 312 21.32 -64.69 53.73
CA LYS A 312 21.08 -66.12 53.41
C LYS A 312 19.61 -66.53 53.50
N VAL A 313 18.69 -65.58 53.60
CA VAL A 313 17.25 -65.88 53.73
C VAL A 313 16.68 -66.36 52.40
N HIS A 314 16.04 -67.54 52.41
CA HIS A 314 15.37 -68.10 51.24
C HIS A 314 14.07 -67.36 50.89
N ILE A 315 13.76 -67.25 49.59
CA ILE A 315 12.54 -66.58 49.06
C ILE A 315 11.25 -67.20 49.63
N SER A 316 11.23 -68.51 49.87
CA SER A 316 10.10 -69.22 50.49
C SER A 316 9.82 -68.73 51.92
N THR A 317 10.86 -68.46 52.70
CA THR A 317 10.79 -67.91 54.06
C THR A 317 10.30 -66.47 54.04
N LEU A 318 10.81 -65.63 53.13
CA LEU A 318 10.35 -64.24 52.97
C LEU A 318 8.88 -64.14 52.59
N THR A 319 8.44 -64.98 51.64
CA THR A 319 7.03 -65.01 51.20
C THR A 319 6.09 -65.38 52.35
N ARG A 320 6.50 -66.31 53.21
CA ARG A 320 5.73 -66.73 54.39
C ARG A 320 5.74 -65.65 55.48
N LEU A 321 6.90 -65.08 55.81
CA LEU A 321 7.02 -63.94 56.75
C LEU A 321 6.16 -62.75 56.32
N ARG A 322 6.06 -62.49 55.01
CA ARG A 322 5.22 -61.43 54.45
C ARG A 322 3.74 -61.60 54.78
N ALA A 323 3.23 -62.84 54.85
CA ALA A 323 1.85 -63.09 55.25
C ALA A 323 1.57 -62.65 56.69
N TYR A 324 2.55 -62.81 57.59
CA TYR A 324 2.47 -62.33 58.97
C TYR A 324 2.65 -60.81 59.07
N VAL A 325 3.65 -60.22 58.39
CA VAL A 325 3.92 -58.77 58.43
C VAL A 325 2.79 -57.95 57.80
N SER A 326 2.11 -58.49 56.79
CA SER A 326 0.96 -57.86 56.13
C SER A 326 -0.33 -57.95 56.94
N ASN A 327 -0.39 -58.77 58.00
CA ASN A 327 -1.56 -58.89 58.85
C ASN A 327 -1.72 -57.64 59.75
N PRO A 328 -2.88 -56.95 59.72
CA PRO A 328 -3.12 -55.72 60.50
C PRO A 328 -3.20 -55.94 62.02
N VAL A 329 -3.15 -57.19 62.49
CA VAL A 329 -3.08 -57.52 63.91
C VAL A 329 -1.63 -57.68 64.38
N PHE A 330 -0.68 -58.01 63.49
CA PHE A 330 0.73 -58.24 63.80
C PHE A 330 1.56 -56.94 63.75
N ILE A 331 1.27 -56.01 64.66
CA ILE A 331 1.92 -54.68 64.70
C ILE A 331 2.56 -54.46 66.08
N PRO A 332 3.77 -53.86 66.18
CA PRO A 332 4.48 -53.71 67.44
C PRO A 332 3.64 -53.12 68.58
N GLU A 333 2.78 -52.13 68.32
CA GLU A 333 1.95 -51.45 69.32
C GLU A 333 0.98 -52.42 70.02
N LYS A 334 0.41 -53.39 69.29
CA LYS A 334 -0.48 -54.41 69.87
C LYS A 334 0.27 -55.44 70.70
N LEU A 335 1.51 -55.76 70.31
CA LEU A 335 2.36 -56.72 71.02
C LEU A 335 3.07 -56.09 72.23
N PHE A 336 3.30 -54.77 72.23
CA PHE A 336 3.72 -54.04 73.42
C PHE A 336 2.69 -54.10 74.56
N ALA A 337 1.39 -54.19 74.24
CA ALA A 337 0.33 -54.36 75.23
C ALA A 337 0.38 -55.73 75.93
N VAL A 338 0.98 -56.74 75.30
CA VAL A 338 1.20 -58.07 75.89
C VAL A 338 2.44 -58.02 76.80
N ASN A 339 3.59 -57.62 76.25
CA ASN A 339 4.84 -57.43 76.98
C ASN A 339 5.83 -56.60 76.14
N ARG A 340 6.74 -55.88 76.81
CA ARG A 340 7.87 -55.15 76.22
C ARG A 340 8.74 -56.04 75.31
N ALA A 341 9.00 -57.29 75.69
CA ALA A 341 9.74 -58.25 74.86
C ALA A 341 8.97 -58.62 73.57
N ALA A 342 7.65 -58.83 73.64
CA ALA A 342 6.84 -59.18 72.49
C ALA A 342 6.81 -58.07 71.41
N GLY A 343 6.68 -56.81 71.83
CA GLY A 343 6.66 -55.66 70.92
C GLY A 343 8.00 -55.37 70.26
N THR A 344 9.11 -55.55 70.99
CA THR A 344 10.48 -55.39 70.44
C THR A 344 10.83 -56.49 69.45
N LEU A 345 10.50 -57.74 69.75
CA LEU A 345 10.67 -58.88 68.84
C LEU A 345 9.81 -58.75 67.57
N CYS A 346 8.55 -58.31 67.70
CA CYS A 346 7.71 -58.03 66.54
C CYS A 346 8.29 -56.93 65.63
N ARG A 347 8.79 -55.85 66.23
CA ARG A 347 9.44 -54.77 65.49
C ARG A 347 10.66 -55.28 64.73
N TRP A 348 11.46 -56.13 65.37
CA TRP A 348 12.60 -56.79 64.73
C TRP A 348 12.19 -57.65 63.53
N VAL A 349 11.21 -58.55 63.67
CA VAL A 349 10.73 -59.41 62.57
C VAL A 349 10.22 -58.57 61.37
N ARG A 350 9.52 -57.46 61.62
CA ARG A 350 9.04 -56.56 60.55
C ARG A 350 10.18 -55.83 59.84
N CYS A 351 11.18 -55.37 60.60
CA CYS A 351 12.37 -54.74 60.02
C CYS A 351 13.26 -55.75 59.26
N PHE A 352 13.34 -56.99 59.76
CA PHE A 352 14.03 -58.11 59.13
C PHE A 352 13.44 -58.44 57.75
N GLU A 353 12.12 -58.61 57.65
CA GLU A 353 11.44 -58.85 56.36
C GLU A 353 11.67 -57.70 55.37
N ARG A 354 11.55 -56.45 55.82
CA ARG A 354 11.73 -55.27 54.97
C ARG A 354 13.16 -55.16 54.43
N CYS A 355 14.16 -55.40 55.27
CA CYS A 355 15.57 -55.35 54.89
C CYS A 355 15.95 -56.51 53.97
N ALA A 356 15.52 -57.74 54.28
CA ALA A 356 15.79 -58.91 53.46
C ALA A 356 15.14 -58.81 52.07
N ARG A 357 13.94 -58.22 51.97
CA ARG A 357 13.30 -57.91 50.69
C ARG A 357 14.08 -56.87 49.87
N ALA A 358 14.63 -55.85 50.51
CA ALA A 358 15.47 -54.87 49.83
C ALA A 358 16.79 -55.49 49.32
N ILE A 359 17.36 -56.46 50.04
CA ILE A 359 18.53 -57.25 49.60
C ILE A 359 18.18 -58.11 48.37
N GLU A 360 17.00 -58.74 48.36
CA GLU A 360 16.51 -59.50 47.19
C GLU A 360 16.42 -58.60 45.94
N TRP A 361 15.94 -57.36 46.11
CA TRP A 361 15.92 -56.37 45.03
C TRP A 361 17.31 -55.91 44.59
N LEU A 362 18.29 -55.87 45.49
CA LEU A 362 19.67 -55.57 45.13
C LEU A 362 20.38 -56.75 44.43
N SER A 363 19.79 -57.94 44.41
CA SER A 363 20.40 -59.09 43.75
C SER A 363 20.47 -58.89 42.22
N PRO A 364 21.62 -59.25 41.59
CA PRO A 364 21.83 -59.05 40.15
C PRO A 364 20.86 -59.87 39.27
N ASP A 365 20.19 -60.88 39.83
CA ASP A 365 19.22 -61.75 39.13
C ASP A 365 17.76 -61.31 39.28
N SER A 366 17.48 -60.20 39.98
CA SER A 366 16.13 -59.65 40.11
C SER A 366 15.54 -59.24 38.75
N VAL A 367 14.68 -60.10 38.20
CA VAL A 367 13.92 -59.85 36.96
C VAL A 367 13.01 -58.62 37.10
N SER A 368 12.51 -58.33 38.30
CA SER A 368 11.62 -57.19 38.57
C SER A 368 12.35 -55.85 38.38
N ASN A 369 13.59 -55.75 38.87
CA ASN A 369 14.34 -54.49 38.82
C ASN A 369 14.91 -54.22 37.43
N LYS A 370 15.31 -55.27 36.70
CA LYS A 370 15.68 -55.15 35.28
C LYS A 370 14.49 -54.67 34.43
N LYS A 371 13.27 -55.16 34.68
CA LYS A 371 12.07 -54.69 33.98
C LYS A 371 11.75 -53.22 34.30
N GLN A 372 11.78 -52.84 35.57
CA GLN A 372 11.46 -51.47 35.98
C GLN A 372 12.49 -50.44 35.47
N SER A 373 13.77 -50.79 35.47
CA SER A 373 14.83 -49.94 34.92
C SER A 373 14.75 -49.84 33.38
N LEU A 374 14.50 -50.93 32.67
CA LEU A 374 14.24 -50.89 31.21
C LEU A 374 13.02 -50.03 30.87
N ASP A 375 11.94 -50.11 31.63
CA ASP A 375 10.74 -49.30 31.38
C ASP A 375 11.00 -47.80 31.62
N ARG A 376 11.88 -47.44 32.57
CA ARG A 376 12.35 -46.05 32.77
C ARG A 376 13.23 -45.56 31.61
N VAL A 377 14.17 -46.37 31.14
CA VAL A 377 15.01 -46.04 29.96
C VAL A 377 14.13 -45.87 28.72
N ARG A 378 13.13 -46.74 28.52
CA ARG A 378 12.14 -46.60 27.44
C ARG A 378 11.29 -45.33 27.57
N ALA A 379 10.91 -44.95 28.78
CA ALA A 379 10.13 -43.72 29.01
C ALA A 379 10.95 -42.45 28.72
N THR A 380 12.23 -42.44 29.11
CA THR A 380 13.15 -41.31 28.87
C THR A 380 13.53 -41.20 27.39
N SER A 381 13.86 -42.30 26.70
CA SER A 381 14.06 -42.32 25.25
C SER A 381 12.81 -41.83 24.50
N LYS A 382 11.60 -42.26 24.90
CA LYS A 382 10.34 -41.72 24.32
C LYS A 382 10.18 -40.22 24.50
N ALA A 383 10.57 -39.66 25.65
CA ALA A 383 10.51 -38.22 25.89
C ALA A 383 11.51 -37.45 25.00
N GLN A 384 12.72 -37.98 24.81
CA GLN A 384 13.73 -37.40 23.92
C GLN A 384 13.30 -37.47 22.45
N LEU A 385 12.72 -38.59 22.00
CA LEU A 385 12.14 -38.74 20.67
C LEU A 385 10.98 -37.75 20.44
N PHE A 386 10.16 -37.50 21.46
CA PHE A 386 9.09 -36.51 21.38
C PHE A 386 9.64 -35.07 21.24
N ALA A 387 10.69 -34.73 21.99
CA ALA A 387 11.37 -33.44 21.86
C ALA A 387 12.00 -33.26 20.46
N LEU A 388 12.62 -34.32 19.91
CA LEU A 388 13.11 -34.35 18.54
C LEU A 388 11.99 -34.12 17.52
N ALA A 389 10.84 -34.78 17.70
CA ALA A 389 9.68 -34.60 16.82
C ALA A 389 9.15 -33.14 16.83
N GLN A 390 9.18 -32.46 17.98
CA GLN A 390 8.82 -31.04 18.05
C GLN A 390 9.79 -30.13 17.27
N ILE A 391 11.09 -30.41 17.36
CA ILE A 391 12.12 -29.68 16.60
C ILE A 391 11.92 -29.92 15.10
N GLU A 392 11.67 -31.16 14.69
CA GLU A 392 11.41 -31.53 13.29
C GLU A 392 10.12 -30.87 12.75
N GLN A 393 9.06 -30.80 13.56
CA GLN A 393 7.84 -30.09 13.21
C GLN A 393 8.08 -28.58 13.05
N GLY A 394 8.89 -27.97 13.93
CA GLY A 394 9.30 -26.57 13.82
C GLY A 394 10.10 -26.29 12.55
N VAL A 395 11.01 -27.20 12.19
CA VAL A 395 11.77 -27.15 10.94
C VAL A 395 10.85 -27.25 9.72
N GLU A 396 9.87 -28.15 9.75
CA GLU A 396 8.92 -28.31 8.64
C GLU A 396 8.05 -27.05 8.44
N GLY A 397 7.57 -26.45 9.53
CA GLY A 397 6.88 -25.14 9.46
C GLY A 397 7.77 -24.02 8.93
N ALA A 398 9.07 -24.02 9.27
CA ALA A 398 10.03 -23.06 8.72
C ALA A 398 10.29 -23.28 7.21
N LYS A 399 10.33 -24.54 6.74
CA LYS A 399 10.44 -24.86 5.30
C LYS A 399 9.22 -24.37 4.52
N GLN A 400 8.01 -24.52 5.06
CA GLN A 400 6.79 -24.03 4.41
C GLN A 400 6.83 -22.50 4.23
N ARG A 401 7.17 -21.76 5.29
CA ARG A 401 7.34 -20.30 5.22
C ARG A 401 8.40 -19.88 4.19
N HIS A 402 9.49 -20.64 4.08
CA HIS A 402 10.52 -20.39 3.07
C HIS A 402 10.01 -20.65 1.64
N ALA A 403 9.27 -21.75 1.42
CA ALA A 403 8.68 -22.05 0.12
C ALA A 403 7.68 -20.96 -0.32
N GLU A 404 6.85 -20.48 0.61
CA GLU A 404 5.96 -19.35 0.39
C GLU A 404 6.73 -18.06 0.04
N ALA A 405 7.76 -17.72 0.81
CA ALA A 405 8.61 -16.55 0.55
C ALA A 405 9.29 -16.62 -0.82
N LEU A 406 9.74 -17.81 -1.24
CA LEU A 406 10.32 -18.06 -2.56
C LEU A 406 9.29 -17.90 -3.69
N SER A 407 8.05 -18.38 -3.50
CA SER A 407 6.96 -18.18 -4.46
C SER A 407 6.66 -16.68 -4.61
N GLN A 408 6.47 -16.00 -3.49
CA GLN A 408 6.21 -14.55 -3.47
C GLN A 408 7.36 -13.74 -4.08
N GLU A 409 8.61 -14.15 -3.91
CA GLU A 409 9.76 -13.50 -4.55
C GLU A 409 9.73 -13.69 -6.07
N LYS A 410 9.45 -14.92 -6.54
CA LYS A 410 9.35 -15.20 -7.97
C LYS A 410 8.24 -14.40 -8.62
N GLU A 411 7.05 -14.38 -8.01
CA GLU A 411 5.91 -13.57 -8.44
C GLU A 411 6.29 -12.08 -8.51
N ALA A 412 6.83 -11.53 -7.40
CA ALA A 412 7.25 -10.12 -7.35
C ALA A 412 8.32 -9.79 -8.40
N ARG A 413 9.27 -10.70 -8.69
CA ARG A 413 10.27 -10.50 -9.74
C ARG A 413 9.64 -10.49 -11.13
N THR A 414 8.68 -11.38 -11.41
CA THR A 414 7.97 -11.40 -12.69
C THR A 414 7.15 -10.13 -12.91
N GLU A 415 6.44 -9.67 -11.87
CA GLU A 415 5.72 -8.39 -11.88
C GLU A 415 6.67 -7.20 -12.10
N MET A 416 7.82 -7.21 -11.42
CA MET A 416 8.83 -6.16 -11.55
C MET A 416 9.38 -6.07 -12.98
N GLN A 417 9.67 -7.21 -13.63
CA GLN A 417 10.10 -7.22 -15.03
C GLN A 417 9.03 -6.65 -15.97
N GLY A 418 7.75 -6.98 -15.72
CA GLY A 418 6.62 -6.40 -16.45
C GLY A 418 6.56 -4.88 -16.30
N LEU A 419 6.63 -4.37 -15.07
CA LEU A 419 6.64 -2.94 -14.77
C LEU A 419 7.86 -2.23 -15.37
N GLU A 420 9.05 -2.83 -15.32
CA GLU A 420 10.26 -2.25 -15.90
C GLU A 420 10.14 -2.08 -17.42
N ASN A 421 9.54 -3.04 -18.11
CA ASN A 421 9.27 -2.93 -19.53
C ASN A 421 8.25 -1.81 -19.83
N GLN A 422 7.18 -1.71 -19.04
CA GLN A 422 6.20 -0.62 -19.16
C GLN A 422 6.83 0.75 -18.91
N ILE A 423 7.63 0.89 -17.84
CA ILE A 423 8.35 2.12 -17.50
C ILE A 423 9.32 2.49 -18.64
N ARG A 424 10.06 1.52 -19.17
CA ARG A 424 10.98 1.74 -20.30
C ARG A 424 10.24 2.31 -21.50
N GLU A 425 9.08 1.73 -21.83
CA GLU A 425 8.26 2.19 -22.95
C GLU A 425 7.67 3.58 -22.71
N CYS A 426 7.11 3.84 -21.51
CA CYS A 426 6.65 5.17 -21.14
C CYS A 426 7.77 6.21 -21.23
N ARG A 427 8.97 5.91 -20.71
CA ARG A 427 10.13 6.81 -20.78
C ARG A 427 10.62 7.02 -22.21
N ARG A 428 10.56 6.00 -23.07
CA ARG A 428 10.89 6.12 -24.49
C ARG A 428 9.95 7.11 -25.18
N VAL A 429 8.64 6.94 -24.98
CA VAL A 429 7.61 7.82 -25.56
C VAL A 429 7.73 9.24 -25.00
N LEU A 430 7.84 9.39 -23.68
CA LEU A 430 8.05 10.70 -23.04
C LEU A 430 9.32 11.37 -23.56
N GLY A 431 10.42 10.62 -23.67
CA GLY A 431 11.68 11.08 -24.23
C GLY A 431 11.56 11.65 -25.63
N SER A 432 10.85 10.96 -26.53
CA SER A 432 10.58 11.48 -27.88
C SER A 432 9.68 12.71 -27.90
N LEU A 433 8.77 12.83 -26.93
CA LEU A 433 7.78 13.90 -26.87
C LEU A 433 8.24 15.12 -26.06
N VAL A 434 9.40 15.11 -25.39
CA VAL A 434 9.86 16.26 -24.56
C VAL A 434 9.98 17.54 -25.38
N SER A 435 10.59 17.44 -26.57
CA SER A 435 10.79 18.58 -27.47
C SER A 435 9.45 19.09 -28.02
N GLU A 436 8.55 18.18 -28.41
CA GLU A 436 7.21 18.52 -28.85
C GLU A 436 6.37 19.15 -27.74
N PHE A 437 6.46 18.62 -26.51
CA PHE A 437 5.79 19.17 -25.33
C PHE A 437 6.20 20.63 -25.07
N SER A 438 7.51 20.93 -25.15
CA SER A 438 7.99 22.31 -25.02
C SER A 438 7.41 23.22 -26.11
N THR A 439 7.27 22.69 -27.32
CA THR A 439 6.69 23.40 -28.47
C THR A 439 5.20 23.62 -28.31
N TRP A 440 4.44 22.63 -27.83
CA TRP A 440 3.01 22.75 -27.55
C TRP A 440 2.76 23.78 -26.45
N ARG A 441 3.53 23.73 -25.35
CA ARG A 441 3.42 24.71 -24.26
C ARG A 441 3.71 26.14 -24.73
N ALA A 442 4.75 26.31 -25.56
CA ALA A 442 5.03 27.59 -26.18
C ALA A 442 3.91 28.03 -27.14
N SER A 443 3.29 27.08 -27.85
CA SER A 443 2.17 27.35 -28.76
C SER A 443 0.91 27.76 -28.01
N VAL A 444 0.57 27.13 -26.88
CA VAL A 444 -0.54 27.55 -26.00
C VAL A 444 -0.32 28.99 -25.54
N ALA A 445 0.87 29.33 -25.05
CA ALA A 445 1.20 30.70 -24.65
C ALA A 445 1.12 31.68 -25.84
N ARG A 446 1.55 31.25 -27.04
CA ARG A 446 1.45 32.06 -28.26
C ARG A 446 -0.01 32.30 -28.66
N TYR A 447 -0.85 31.27 -28.70
CA TYR A 447 -2.26 31.39 -29.03
C TYR A 447 -3.01 32.23 -27.99
N GLY A 448 -2.66 32.10 -26.70
CA GLY A 448 -3.18 32.97 -25.66
C GLY A 448 -2.83 34.46 -25.85
N ARG A 449 -1.67 34.79 -26.44
CA ARG A 449 -1.35 36.16 -26.86
C ARG A 449 -2.15 36.60 -28.07
N VAL A 450 -2.26 35.72 -29.08
CA VAL A 450 -3.03 36.00 -30.31
C VAL A 450 -4.48 36.28 -29.97
N LEU A 451 -5.11 35.50 -29.08
CA LEU A 451 -6.50 35.72 -28.67
C LEU A 451 -6.72 37.11 -28.05
N ARG A 452 -5.73 37.66 -27.35
CA ARG A 452 -5.82 39.04 -26.83
C ARG A 452 -5.76 40.06 -27.96
N THR A 453 -4.78 39.94 -28.87
CA THR A 453 -4.63 40.91 -29.97
C THR A 453 -5.59 40.69 -31.14
N GLN A 454 -6.42 39.66 -31.09
CA GLN A 454 -7.21 39.13 -32.21
C GLN A 454 -8.20 40.14 -32.78
N HIS A 455 -8.86 40.93 -31.93
CA HIS A 455 -9.80 41.95 -32.36
C HIS A 455 -9.08 43.09 -33.11
N GLY A 456 -7.93 43.54 -32.59
CA GLY A 456 -7.09 44.54 -33.26
C GLY A 456 -6.55 44.05 -34.61
N ASP A 457 -6.04 42.81 -34.65
CA ASP A 457 -5.53 42.18 -35.87
C ASP A 457 -6.65 42.03 -36.93
N SER A 458 -7.85 41.62 -36.52
CA SER A 458 -9.02 41.51 -37.39
C SER A 458 -9.44 42.85 -37.95
N LEU A 459 -9.49 43.88 -37.11
CA LEU A 459 -9.85 45.23 -37.51
C LEU A 459 -8.83 45.82 -38.50
N LEU A 460 -7.53 45.59 -38.27
CA LEU A 460 -6.46 45.96 -39.21
C LEU A 460 -6.62 45.25 -40.56
N CYS A 461 -6.96 43.96 -40.56
CA CYS A 461 -7.21 43.21 -41.80
C CYS A 461 -8.44 43.77 -42.55
N SER A 462 -9.53 44.05 -41.84
CA SER A 462 -10.73 44.67 -42.43
C SER A 462 -10.43 46.06 -43.01
N ALA A 463 -9.61 46.85 -42.31
CA ALA A 463 -9.16 48.16 -42.77
C ALA A 463 -8.28 48.05 -44.02
N TYR A 464 -7.38 47.07 -44.06
CA TYR A 464 -6.55 46.79 -45.25
C TYR A 464 -7.42 46.50 -46.48
N LEU A 465 -8.44 45.66 -46.34
CA LEU A 465 -9.35 45.30 -47.43
C LEU A 465 -10.22 46.48 -47.88
N CYS A 466 -10.67 47.33 -46.96
CA CYS A 466 -11.60 48.43 -47.28
C CYS A 466 -10.87 49.68 -47.80
N TYR A 467 -9.82 50.13 -47.13
CA TYR A 467 -9.19 51.43 -47.40
C TYR A 467 -7.94 51.30 -48.27
N LEU A 468 -7.09 50.31 -47.99
CA LEU A 468 -5.78 50.18 -48.66
C LEU A 468 -5.87 49.56 -50.05
N ALA A 469 -7.04 49.02 -50.43
CA ALA A 469 -7.31 48.54 -51.79
C ALA A 469 -7.14 49.66 -52.84
N ALA A 470 -7.58 50.88 -52.52
CA ALA A 470 -7.48 52.04 -53.42
C ALA A 470 -6.09 52.70 -53.37
N VAL A 471 -5.34 52.52 -52.28
CA VAL A 471 -4.00 53.11 -52.11
C VAL A 471 -2.96 52.31 -52.91
N PRO A 472 -2.06 52.97 -53.67
CA PRO A 472 -1.01 52.27 -54.41
C PRO A 472 -0.05 51.54 -53.48
N TYR A 473 0.47 50.42 -53.95
CA TYR A 473 1.34 49.52 -53.17
C TYR A 473 2.46 50.26 -52.41
N ARG A 474 3.15 51.20 -53.08
CA ARG A 474 4.27 51.97 -52.49
C ARG A 474 3.87 52.81 -51.26
N HIS A 475 2.61 53.20 -51.12
CA HIS A 475 2.10 54.03 -50.02
C HIS A 475 1.33 53.24 -48.95
N ARG A 476 1.04 51.96 -49.19
CA ARG A 476 0.24 51.12 -48.26
C ARG A 476 0.84 51.00 -46.87
N HIS A 477 2.17 50.96 -46.75
CA HIS A 477 2.85 50.89 -45.44
C HIS A 477 2.56 52.13 -44.56
N LYS A 478 2.46 53.33 -45.16
CA LYS A 478 2.13 54.57 -44.44
C LYS A 478 0.67 54.59 -44.00
N ALA A 479 -0.23 54.14 -44.87
CA ALA A 479 -1.66 54.02 -44.53
C ALA A 479 -1.88 52.98 -43.42
N LEU A 480 -1.16 51.86 -43.46
CA LEU A 480 -1.24 50.84 -42.42
C LEU A 480 -0.71 51.35 -41.07
N ALA A 481 0.40 52.09 -41.06
CA ALA A 481 0.93 52.70 -39.84
C ALA A 481 -0.06 53.69 -39.20
N ALA A 482 -0.74 54.50 -40.02
CA ALA A 482 -1.81 55.39 -39.56
C ALA A 482 -3.01 54.61 -39.00
N ALA A 483 -3.42 53.53 -39.65
CA ALA A 483 -4.48 52.64 -39.18
C ALA A 483 -4.15 52.02 -37.82
N THR A 484 -2.92 51.53 -37.65
CA THR A 484 -2.43 50.95 -36.39
C THR A 484 -2.42 52.00 -35.28
N ALA A 485 -1.94 53.21 -35.54
CA ALA A 485 -1.96 54.30 -34.56
C ALA A 485 -3.40 54.68 -34.14
N ALA A 486 -4.34 54.70 -35.09
CA ALA A 486 -5.75 55.03 -34.82
C ALA A 486 -6.47 53.97 -33.97
N ILE A 487 -6.10 52.69 -34.14
CA ILE A 487 -6.63 51.58 -33.34
C ILE A 487 -6.03 51.58 -31.93
N GLN A 488 -4.75 51.93 -31.80
CA GLN A 488 -4.02 51.94 -30.53
C GLN A 488 -4.30 53.15 -29.60
N GLY A 489 -5.09 54.14 -30.02
CA GLY A 489 -5.27 55.43 -29.32
C GLY A 489 -5.73 55.39 -27.84
N GLU A 490 -5.25 56.38 -27.06
CA GLU A 490 -5.37 56.66 -25.60
C GLU A 490 -5.97 55.56 -24.72
N GLU A 491 -5.09 54.70 -24.18
CA GLU A 491 -5.19 53.88 -22.94
C GLU A 491 -6.48 53.08 -22.63
N GLY A 492 -7.49 53.05 -23.52
CA GLY A 492 -8.83 52.53 -23.21
C GLY A 492 -9.20 51.18 -23.86
N MET A 493 -8.39 50.64 -24.77
CA MET A 493 -8.60 49.30 -25.32
C MET A 493 -7.55 48.34 -24.73
N GLN A 494 -7.67 48.09 -23.43
CA GLN A 494 -7.04 46.92 -22.81
C GLN A 494 -7.93 45.70 -23.11
N GLY A 495 -7.75 45.14 -24.29
CA GLY A 495 -8.40 43.93 -24.78
C GLY A 495 -7.63 43.41 -25.97
#